data_AF-A0A0D6QMX9-F1
#
_entry.id   AF-A0A0D6QMX9-F1
#
_cell.length_a   1.000
_cell.length_b   1.000
_cell.length_c   1.000
_cell.angle_alpha   90.00
_cell.angle_beta   90.00
_cell.angle_gamma   90.00
#
_symmetry.space_group_name_H-M   'P 1'
#
loop_
_entity.id
_entity.type
_entity.pdbx_description
1 polymer ?
#
loop_
_entity_poly.entity_id
_entity_poly.type
_entity_poly.pdbx_seq_one_letter_code
_entity_poly.pdbx_strand_id
1 'polypeptide(L)'
;MRGSRQLRFRLPPPRTHGGRRAGAGRKPKGARAGVSHHGRPAVTASTPAHVTLRVLPHVWNLRSQRSLRVVEAALEAAAAACAAFRVVHFALEGNHLHLLVEADGQRALSSGMQGLCIRLAKGLNRMMGRRGKVFADRYHARVLGTPSEVRNALAYVLLNHRSHLARLGKPAGRGGVDRFSSGRWFDGWRGGGPGVPDGARRVTAAPRTWLLRTGWRRGSTGSPRAARGPISLDEVPPAVGG
;
A
#
# COMPACT_ATOMS: atom_id res chain seq x y z
N MET A 1 -18.94 -19.90 -70.05
CA MET A 1 -17.82 -19.26 -69.31
C MET A 1 -17.81 -17.75 -69.60
N ARG A 2 -18.23 -16.93 -68.64
CA ARG A 2 -17.87 -15.49 -68.51
C ARG A 2 -18.05 -15.15 -67.03
N GLY A 3 -16.94 -15.10 -66.30
CA GLY A 3 -16.93 -14.73 -64.88
C GLY A 3 -17.25 -13.25 -64.72
N SER A 4 -18.23 -12.94 -63.88
CA SER A 4 -18.54 -11.59 -63.43
C SER A 4 -17.35 -10.99 -62.71
N ARG A 5 -16.74 -9.94 -63.28
CA ARG A 5 -15.70 -9.12 -62.64
C ARG A 5 -16.32 -8.39 -61.44
N GLN A 6 -16.02 -8.84 -60.23
CA GLN A 6 -16.33 -8.10 -59.01
C GLN A 6 -15.47 -6.83 -58.96
N LEU A 7 -16.12 -5.66 -58.93
CA LEU A 7 -15.46 -4.38 -58.72
C LEU A 7 -14.87 -4.35 -57.30
N ARG A 8 -13.55 -4.19 -57.18
CA ARG A 8 -12.88 -3.96 -55.90
C ARG A 8 -13.24 -2.56 -55.39
N PHE A 9 -14.06 -2.50 -54.36
CA PHE A 9 -14.29 -1.28 -53.59
C PHE A 9 -13.02 -0.95 -52.79
N ARG A 10 -12.22 0.03 -53.23
CA ARG A 10 -11.12 0.57 -52.41
C ARG A 10 -11.69 1.59 -51.44
N LEU A 11 -11.90 1.17 -50.19
CA LEU A 11 -12.16 2.11 -49.10
C LEU A 11 -10.82 2.73 -48.65
N PRO A 12 -10.74 4.05 -48.42
CA PRO A 12 -9.59 4.65 -47.76
C PRO A 12 -9.47 4.10 -46.33
N PRO A 13 -8.24 4.02 -45.76
CA PRO A 13 -8.04 3.51 -44.41
C PRO A 13 -8.90 4.28 -43.40
N PRO A 14 -9.45 3.62 -42.37
CA PRO A 14 -10.31 4.27 -41.39
C PRO A 14 -9.57 5.42 -40.72
N ARG A 15 -10.26 6.57 -40.58
CA ARG A 15 -9.73 7.75 -39.90
C ARG A 15 -9.42 7.38 -38.44
N THR A 16 -8.15 7.27 -38.11
CA THR A 16 -7.72 6.98 -36.73
C THR A 16 -7.89 8.24 -35.88
N HIS A 17 -8.94 8.30 -35.08
CA HIS A 17 -9.05 9.36 -34.07
C HIS A 17 -8.02 9.11 -32.96
N GLY A 18 -7.00 9.97 -32.90
CA GLY A 18 -6.09 10.10 -31.75
C GLY A 18 -4.81 9.27 -31.82
N GLY A 19 -3.89 9.64 -32.70
CA GLY A 19 -2.52 9.10 -32.69
C GLY A 19 -1.69 9.57 -31.48
N ARG A 20 -0.64 8.80 -31.15
CA ARG A 20 0.33 9.12 -30.09
C ARG A 20 1.03 10.44 -30.43
N ARG A 21 0.76 11.47 -29.63
CA ARG A 21 1.44 12.78 -29.68
C ARG A 21 1.89 13.17 -28.26
N ALA A 22 2.87 14.07 -28.16
CA ALA A 22 3.22 14.66 -26.87
C ALA A 22 1.97 15.33 -26.27
N GLY A 23 1.60 14.95 -25.03
CA GLY A 23 0.35 15.39 -24.39
C GLY A 23 -0.92 14.64 -24.81
N ALA A 24 -0.82 13.52 -25.53
CA ALA A 24 -1.95 12.63 -25.78
C ALA A 24 -2.39 11.90 -24.50
N GLY A 25 -3.69 11.85 -24.26
CA GLY A 25 -4.29 11.23 -23.08
C GLY A 25 -5.16 12.21 -22.29
N ARG A 26 -5.86 11.69 -21.29
CA ARG A 26 -6.72 12.52 -20.42
C ARG A 26 -5.83 13.47 -19.60
N LYS A 27 -6.00 14.78 -19.80
CA LYS A 27 -5.34 15.80 -18.98
C LYS A 27 -5.60 15.53 -17.48
N PRO A 28 -4.58 15.66 -16.61
CA PRO A 28 -4.75 15.54 -15.16
C PRO A 28 -5.89 16.44 -14.65
N LYS A 29 -6.68 15.95 -13.70
CA LYS A 29 -7.70 16.77 -13.00
C LYS A 29 -7.09 17.69 -11.92
N GLY A 30 -5.76 17.77 -11.82
CA GLY A 30 -5.04 18.58 -10.84
C GLY A 30 -3.55 18.69 -11.19
N ALA A 31 -2.74 19.29 -10.30
CA ALA A 31 -1.31 19.54 -10.54
C ALA A 31 -0.46 18.28 -10.81
N ARG A 32 -0.98 17.09 -10.50
CA ARG A 32 -0.36 15.80 -10.82
C ARG A 32 -1.40 14.88 -11.44
N ALA A 33 -0.96 14.03 -12.36
CA ALA A 33 -1.78 12.95 -12.91
C ALA A 33 -2.27 12.05 -11.78
N GLY A 34 -3.55 11.65 -11.87
CA GLY A 34 -4.09 10.67 -10.95
C GLY A 34 -3.54 9.27 -11.25
N VAL A 35 -3.65 8.37 -10.29
CA VAL A 35 -3.27 6.95 -10.38
C VAL A 35 -4.01 6.30 -11.56
N SER A 36 -3.25 5.67 -12.46
CA SER A 36 -3.78 5.02 -13.66
C SER A 36 -4.49 3.70 -13.32
N HIS A 37 -5.51 3.36 -14.12
CA HIS A 37 -6.31 2.14 -13.98
C HIS A 37 -5.77 0.93 -14.77
N HIS A 38 -4.62 1.03 -15.44
CA HIS A 38 -4.14 -0.04 -16.31
C HIS A 38 -3.63 -1.26 -15.52
N GLY A 39 -4.22 -2.43 -15.77
CA GLY A 39 -3.60 -3.75 -15.68
C GLY A 39 -3.08 -4.23 -14.32
N ARG A 40 -3.59 -3.74 -13.18
CA ARG A 40 -3.12 -4.26 -11.87
C ARG A 40 -3.44 -5.76 -11.75
N PRO A 41 -2.48 -6.60 -11.32
CA PRO A 41 -2.74 -8.00 -11.00
C PRO A 41 -3.96 -8.11 -10.08
N ALA A 42 -4.80 -9.12 -10.32
CA ALA A 42 -6.00 -9.31 -9.52
C ALA A 42 -5.61 -9.63 -8.07
N VAL A 43 -6.09 -8.84 -7.11
CA VAL A 43 -6.05 -9.23 -5.70
C VAL A 43 -6.98 -10.42 -5.54
N THR A 44 -6.39 -11.54 -5.13
CA THR A 44 -7.07 -12.78 -4.80
C THR A 44 -7.05 -13.00 -3.29
N ALA A 45 -7.85 -13.95 -2.81
CA ALA A 45 -7.87 -14.33 -1.39
C ALA A 45 -6.51 -14.88 -0.88
N SER A 46 -5.60 -15.26 -1.78
CA SER A 46 -4.28 -15.82 -1.43
C SER A 46 -3.13 -14.81 -1.53
N THR A 47 -3.36 -13.63 -2.12
CA THR A 47 -2.31 -12.64 -2.39
C THR A 47 -2.52 -11.36 -1.56
N PRO A 48 -1.55 -10.99 -0.71
CA PRO A 48 -1.59 -9.71 -0.01
C PRO A 48 -1.24 -8.55 -0.95
N ALA A 49 -1.58 -7.33 -0.53
CA ALA A 49 -1.24 -6.11 -1.25
C ALA A 49 -0.57 -5.08 -0.34
N HIS A 50 0.44 -4.39 -0.88
CA HIS A 50 0.99 -3.17 -0.31
C HIS A 50 0.21 -1.97 -0.84
N VAL A 51 -0.34 -1.18 0.07
CA VAL A 51 -1.16 -0.02 -0.25
C VAL A 51 -0.54 1.25 0.28
N THR A 52 -0.56 2.30 -0.54
CA THR A 52 -0.09 3.64 -0.17
C THR A 52 -1.21 4.66 -0.35
N LEU A 53 -1.44 5.45 0.70
CA LEU A 53 -2.44 6.53 0.74
C LEU A 53 -1.73 7.86 1.00
N ARG A 54 -1.74 8.77 0.01
CA ARG A 54 -1.14 10.09 0.13
C ARG A 54 -2.17 11.13 0.55
N VAL A 55 -1.86 11.93 1.56
CA VAL A 55 -2.70 13.05 2.00
C VAL A 55 -2.34 14.35 1.28
N LEU A 56 -3.30 15.28 1.22
CA LEU A 56 -3.11 16.61 0.64
C LEU A 56 -2.19 17.47 1.52
N PRO A 57 -1.50 18.48 0.95
CA PRO A 57 -0.53 19.31 1.68
C PRO A 57 -1.09 20.01 2.92
N HIS A 58 -2.39 20.33 2.93
CA HIS A 58 -3.06 20.96 4.06
C HIS A 58 -3.34 20.01 5.24
N VAL A 59 -3.20 18.69 5.03
CA VAL A 59 -3.39 17.71 6.09
C VAL A 59 -2.16 17.74 6.98
N TRP A 60 -2.39 17.83 8.29
CA TRP A 60 -1.30 17.85 9.26
C TRP A 60 -0.43 16.59 9.17
N ASN A 61 0.82 16.72 9.60
CA ASN A 61 1.78 15.62 9.62
C ASN A 61 1.19 14.39 10.34
N LEU A 62 1.16 13.25 9.62
CA LEU A 62 0.55 12.02 10.17
C LEU A 62 1.46 11.36 11.22
N ARG A 63 2.77 11.65 11.27
CA ARG A 63 3.68 11.18 12.33
C ARG A 63 3.49 11.97 13.62
N SER A 64 2.28 11.94 14.17
CA SER A 64 1.90 12.55 15.45
C SER A 64 0.93 11.65 16.22
N GLN A 65 0.93 11.76 17.55
CA GLN A 65 0.12 10.88 18.40
C GLN A 65 -1.39 11.06 18.15
N ARG A 66 -1.83 12.29 17.86
CA ARG A 66 -3.22 12.59 17.49
C ARG A 66 -3.64 11.89 16.21
N SER A 67 -2.80 11.91 15.18
CA SER A 67 -3.06 11.23 13.91
C SER A 67 -3.03 9.71 14.07
N LEU A 68 -2.10 9.19 14.88
CA LEU A 68 -2.03 7.75 15.20
C LEU A 68 -3.35 7.27 15.81
N ARG A 69 -3.86 7.96 16.84
CA ARG A 69 -5.16 7.59 17.47
C ARG A 69 -6.32 7.57 16.47
N VAL A 70 -6.35 8.51 15.52
CA VAL A 70 -7.36 8.54 14.46
C VAL A 70 -7.21 7.35 13.51
N VAL A 71 -5.98 7.01 13.12
CA VAL A 71 -5.70 5.86 12.25
C VAL A 71 -6.07 4.56 12.95
N GLU A 72 -5.64 4.37 14.20
CA GLU A 72 -5.95 3.20 15.03
C GLU A 72 -7.46 2.98 15.14
N ALA A 73 -8.23 4.01 15.50
CA ALA A 73 -9.69 3.93 15.58
C ALA A 73 -10.33 3.58 14.22
N ALA A 74 -9.79 4.11 13.11
CA ALA A 74 -10.30 3.80 11.77
C ALA A 74 -9.98 2.35 11.35
N LEU A 75 -8.82 1.82 11.73
CA LEU A 75 -8.41 0.44 11.48
C LEU A 75 -9.28 -0.55 12.25
N GLU A 76 -9.54 -0.28 13.54
CA GLU A 76 -10.43 -1.09 14.37
C GLU A 76 -11.85 -1.13 13.82
N ALA A 77 -12.39 0.04 13.46
CA ALA A 77 -13.72 0.12 12.87
C ALA A 77 -13.79 -0.52 11.48
N ALA A 78 -12.68 -0.59 10.74
CA ALA A 78 -12.62 -1.33 9.49
C ALA A 78 -12.60 -2.84 9.72
N ALA A 79 -11.80 -3.32 10.69
CA ALA A 79 -11.73 -4.73 11.07
C ALA A 79 -13.07 -5.26 11.59
N ALA A 80 -13.79 -4.46 12.39
CA ALA A 80 -15.11 -4.82 12.90
C ALA A 80 -16.20 -4.83 11.81
N ALA A 81 -16.04 -4.05 10.73
CA ALA A 81 -17.08 -3.89 9.73
C ALA A 81 -17.06 -4.96 8.63
N CYS A 82 -15.94 -5.63 8.37
CA CYS A 82 -15.83 -6.56 7.25
C CYS A 82 -14.73 -7.62 7.49
N ALA A 83 -15.11 -8.90 7.54
CA ALA A 83 -14.15 -10.01 7.65
C ALA A 83 -13.37 -10.27 6.34
N ALA A 84 -13.92 -9.86 5.20
CA ALA A 84 -13.37 -10.08 3.86
C ALA A 84 -12.26 -9.08 3.47
N PHE A 85 -11.99 -8.06 4.29
CA PHE A 85 -10.90 -7.11 4.09
C PHE A 85 -10.19 -6.88 5.43
N ARG A 86 -8.86 -6.91 5.44
CA ARG A 86 -8.10 -6.73 6.67
C ARG A 86 -6.79 -5.99 6.45
N VAL A 87 -6.48 -5.11 7.40
CA VAL A 87 -5.17 -4.45 7.49
C VAL A 87 -4.33 -5.25 8.47
N VAL A 88 -3.21 -5.79 7.98
CA VAL A 88 -2.29 -6.64 8.75
C VAL A 88 -1.18 -5.81 9.37
N HIS A 89 -0.61 -4.89 8.59
CA HIS A 89 0.41 -3.95 9.07
C HIS A 89 0.16 -2.54 8.52
N PHE A 90 0.65 -1.54 9.24
CA PHE A 90 0.65 -0.16 8.79
C PHE A 90 1.90 0.59 9.26
N ALA A 91 2.19 1.71 8.59
CA ALA A 91 3.13 2.72 9.05
C ALA A 91 2.74 4.11 8.55
N LEU A 92 2.78 5.10 9.44
CA LEU A 92 2.51 6.49 9.11
C LEU A 92 3.79 7.19 8.70
N GLU A 93 3.74 7.91 7.59
CA GLU A 93 4.77 8.86 7.16
C GLU A 93 4.28 10.29 7.31
N GLY A 94 5.13 11.27 7.01
CA GLY A 94 4.75 12.67 7.19
C GLY A 94 3.48 13.05 6.43
N ASN A 95 3.36 12.58 5.18
CA ASN A 95 2.28 12.94 4.25
C ASN A 95 1.62 11.72 3.57
N HIS A 96 1.89 10.51 4.04
CA HIS A 96 1.25 9.31 3.52
C HIS A 96 1.19 8.19 4.55
N LEU A 97 0.37 7.20 4.26
CA LEU A 97 0.14 6.01 5.08
C LEU A 97 0.42 4.78 4.22
N HIS A 98 1.27 3.89 4.72
CA HIS A 98 1.50 2.58 4.13
C HIS A 98 0.71 1.51 4.88
N LEU A 99 0.13 0.58 4.13
CA LEU A 99 -0.64 -0.55 4.64
C LEU A 99 -0.19 -1.84 3.95
N LEU A 100 -0.15 -2.94 4.70
CA LEU A 100 -0.22 -4.29 4.16
C LEU A 100 -1.62 -4.83 4.43
N VAL A 101 -2.31 -5.21 3.37
CA VAL A 101 -3.70 -5.63 3.43
C VAL A 101 -3.90 -6.99 2.78
N GLU A 102 -4.91 -7.71 3.25
CA GLU A 102 -5.46 -8.89 2.57
C GLU A 102 -6.94 -8.65 2.30
N ALA A 103 -7.44 -9.20 1.20
CA ALA A 103 -8.84 -9.12 0.86
C ALA A 103 -9.29 -10.36 0.09
N ASP A 104 -10.55 -10.73 0.27
CA ASP A 104 -11.17 -11.86 -0.41
C ASP A 104 -11.63 -11.42 -1.82
N GLY A 105 -10.67 -10.98 -2.63
CA GLY A 105 -10.90 -10.51 -4.00
C GLY A 105 -10.93 -8.98 -4.17
N GLN A 106 -10.96 -8.54 -5.42
CA GLN A 106 -10.90 -7.12 -5.79
C GLN A 106 -12.07 -6.28 -5.27
N ARG A 107 -13.27 -6.87 -5.17
CA ARG A 107 -14.45 -6.18 -4.65
C ARG A 107 -14.32 -5.91 -3.15
N ALA A 108 -13.83 -6.90 -2.40
CA ALA A 108 -13.57 -6.77 -0.96
C ALA A 108 -12.47 -5.74 -0.70
N LEU A 109 -11.38 -5.75 -1.50
CA LEU A 109 -10.35 -4.72 -1.43
C LEU A 109 -10.93 -3.32 -1.67
N SER A 110 -11.66 -3.15 -2.77
CA SER A 110 -12.16 -1.84 -3.19
C SER A 110 -13.14 -1.26 -2.16
N SER A 111 -14.11 -2.06 -1.70
CA SER A 111 -15.09 -1.64 -0.70
C SER A 111 -14.45 -1.42 0.68
N GLY A 112 -13.55 -2.30 1.12
CA GLY A 112 -12.81 -2.18 2.36
C GLY A 112 -11.95 -0.91 2.40
N MET A 113 -11.17 -0.67 1.35
CA MET A 113 -10.36 0.54 1.20
C MET A 113 -11.23 1.80 1.12
N GLN A 114 -12.37 1.77 0.42
CA GLN A 114 -13.29 2.90 0.39
C GLN A 114 -13.81 3.23 1.80
N GLY A 115 -14.29 2.24 2.53
CA GLY A 115 -14.77 2.41 3.90
C GLY A 115 -13.68 2.91 4.85
N LEU A 116 -12.46 2.38 4.74
CA LEU A 116 -11.32 2.83 5.53
C LEU A 116 -10.96 4.30 5.22
N CYS A 117 -10.86 4.66 3.94
CA CYS A 117 -10.59 6.04 3.51
C CYS A 117 -11.66 7.00 4.02
N ILE A 118 -12.94 6.64 3.99
CA ILE A 118 -14.02 7.49 4.52
C ILE A 118 -13.83 7.74 6.03
N ARG A 119 -13.55 6.70 6.81
CA ARG A 119 -13.33 6.80 8.26
C ARG A 119 -12.12 7.68 8.58
N LEU A 120 -11.00 7.44 7.90
CA LEU A 120 -9.78 8.25 8.03
C LEU A 120 -10.04 9.71 7.67
N ALA A 121 -10.71 9.98 6.55
CA ALA A 121 -11.01 11.34 6.13
C ALA A 121 -11.89 12.07 7.15
N LYS A 122 -12.95 11.42 7.66
CA LYS A 122 -13.82 11.98 8.70
C LYS A 122 -13.06 12.24 10.00
N GLY A 123 -12.26 11.28 10.46
CA GLY A 123 -11.50 11.38 11.70
C GLY A 123 -10.42 12.46 11.63
N LEU A 124 -9.65 12.51 10.54
CA LEU A 124 -8.61 13.51 10.36
C LEU A 124 -9.18 14.92 10.23
N ASN A 125 -10.27 15.08 9.48
CA ASN A 125 -10.98 16.35 9.38
C ASN A 125 -11.50 16.83 10.75
N ARG A 126 -12.15 15.94 11.52
CA ARG A 126 -12.63 16.25 12.87
C ARG A 126 -11.50 16.67 13.79
N MET A 127 -10.40 15.92 13.80
CA MET A 127 -9.21 16.22 14.59
C MET A 127 -8.63 17.61 14.24
N MET A 128 -8.73 18.03 12.99
CA MET A 128 -8.24 19.33 12.50
C MET A 128 -9.30 20.44 12.55
N GLY A 129 -10.49 20.18 13.11
CA GLY A 129 -11.58 21.18 13.17
C GLY A 129 -12.10 21.61 11.79
N ARG A 130 -12.00 20.75 10.77
CA ARG A 130 -12.31 21.10 9.38
C ARG A 130 -13.19 20.10 8.67
N ARG A 131 -13.52 20.41 7.41
CA ARG A 131 -14.23 19.54 6.48
C ARG A 131 -13.50 19.52 5.13
N GLY A 132 -13.82 18.55 4.29
CA GLY A 132 -13.35 18.49 2.90
C GLY A 132 -12.43 17.31 2.58
N LYS A 133 -11.74 17.40 1.44
CA LYS A 133 -10.89 16.32 0.90
C LYS A 133 -9.62 16.16 1.73
N VAL A 134 -9.26 14.92 2.05
CA VAL A 134 -8.06 14.56 2.83
C VAL A 134 -7.00 13.90 1.95
N PHE A 135 -7.39 12.93 1.13
CA PHE A 135 -6.47 12.21 0.25
C PHE A 135 -6.24 12.96 -1.06
N ALA A 136 -5.01 12.96 -1.56
CA ALA A 136 -4.67 13.61 -2.83
C ALA A 136 -5.36 12.89 -4.00
N ASP A 137 -5.42 11.56 -3.93
CA ASP A 137 -5.89 10.68 -4.98
C ASP A 137 -6.48 9.38 -4.41
N ARG A 138 -6.82 8.42 -5.28
CA ARG A 138 -7.08 7.03 -4.93
C ARG A 138 -5.83 6.40 -4.32
N TYR A 139 -6.04 5.27 -3.64
CA TYR A 139 -4.92 4.48 -3.14
C TYR A 139 -4.11 3.84 -4.28
N HIS A 140 -2.79 3.75 -4.09
CA HIS A 140 -1.95 2.89 -4.90
C HIS A 140 -1.91 1.51 -4.25
N ALA A 141 -2.14 0.44 -5.02
CA ALA A 141 -2.07 -0.93 -4.54
C ALA A 141 -1.14 -1.75 -5.44
N ARG A 142 -0.16 -2.39 -4.82
CA ARG A 142 0.75 -3.34 -5.44
C ARG A 142 0.47 -4.73 -4.85
N VAL A 143 0.07 -5.68 -5.69
CA VAL A 143 -0.08 -7.08 -5.30
C VAL A 143 1.30 -7.69 -5.08
N LEU A 144 1.46 -8.45 -4.00
CA LEU A 144 2.72 -9.11 -3.64
C LEU A 144 2.55 -10.60 -3.92
N GLY A 145 3.14 -11.09 -5.01
CA GLY A 145 2.93 -12.45 -5.51
C GLY A 145 3.92 -13.45 -4.94
N THR A 146 5.06 -12.99 -4.42
CA THR A 146 6.15 -13.88 -3.98
C THR A 146 6.55 -13.68 -2.51
N PRO A 147 7.10 -14.71 -1.85
CA PRO A 147 7.67 -14.59 -0.50
C PRO A 147 8.65 -13.42 -0.34
N SER A 148 9.55 -13.23 -1.30
CA SER A 148 10.54 -12.16 -1.26
C SER A 148 9.92 -10.78 -1.41
N GLU A 149 8.90 -10.62 -2.27
CA GLU A 149 8.15 -9.35 -2.34
C GLU A 149 7.46 -9.02 -1.02
N VAL A 150 6.89 -10.03 -0.36
CA VAL A 150 6.21 -9.85 0.93
C VAL A 150 7.21 -9.48 2.02
N ARG A 151 8.36 -10.16 2.10
CA ARG A 151 9.43 -9.82 3.07
C ARG A 151 9.92 -8.38 2.84
N ASN A 152 10.17 -8.01 1.59
CA ASN A 152 10.64 -6.66 1.26
C ASN A 152 9.59 -5.61 1.59
N ALA A 153 8.31 -5.88 1.33
CA ALA A 153 7.22 -4.97 1.70
C ALA A 153 7.06 -4.86 3.22
N LEU A 154 7.17 -5.96 3.98
CA LEU A 154 7.19 -5.95 5.45
C LEU A 154 8.35 -5.09 5.98
N ALA A 155 9.56 -5.34 5.49
CA ALA A 155 10.74 -4.57 5.89
C ALA A 155 10.56 -3.10 5.56
N TYR A 156 10.11 -2.79 4.34
CA TYR A 156 9.82 -1.42 3.93
C TYR A 156 8.77 -0.77 4.84
N VAL A 157 7.58 -1.34 4.99
CA VAL A 157 6.51 -0.73 5.81
C VAL A 157 6.96 -0.54 7.25
N LEU A 158 7.61 -1.52 7.87
CA LEU A 158 7.95 -1.45 9.30
C LEU A 158 9.23 -0.65 9.60
N LEU A 159 10.13 -0.51 8.63
CA LEU A 159 11.43 0.17 8.80
C LEU A 159 11.60 1.41 7.91
N ASN A 160 10.57 1.87 7.18
CA ASN A 160 10.73 2.99 6.23
C ASN A 160 11.27 4.26 6.89
N HIS A 161 10.92 4.52 8.16
CA HIS A 161 11.48 5.65 8.90
C HIS A 161 13.02 5.63 8.92
N ARG A 162 13.65 4.45 8.95
CA ARG A 162 15.11 4.28 8.87
C ARG A 162 15.63 4.61 7.48
N SER A 163 14.97 4.15 6.42
CA SER A 163 15.33 4.52 5.04
C SER A 163 15.22 6.03 4.81
N HIS A 164 14.23 6.69 5.42
CA HIS A 164 14.13 8.15 5.38
C HIS A 164 15.27 8.85 6.15
N LEU A 165 15.60 8.39 7.37
CA LEU A 165 16.73 8.93 8.14
C LEU A 165 18.07 8.72 7.42
N ALA A 166 18.30 7.53 6.87
CA ALA A 166 19.49 7.19 6.11
C ALA A 166 19.66 8.10 4.88
N ARG A 167 18.58 8.37 4.13
CA ARG A 167 18.60 9.33 3.00
C ARG A 167 18.92 10.77 3.42
N LEU A 168 18.60 11.14 4.66
CA LEU A 168 18.91 12.44 5.22
C LEU A 168 20.30 12.49 5.89
N GLY A 169 21.11 11.43 5.77
CA GLY A 169 22.42 11.32 6.42
C GLY A 169 22.33 11.29 7.95
N LYS A 170 21.14 11.08 8.52
CA LYS A 170 20.95 11.03 9.97
C LYS A 170 21.16 9.60 10.45
N PRO A 171 21.88 9.38 11.57
CA PRO A 171 21.97 8.05 12.14
C PRO A 171 20.57 7.60 12.53
N ALA A 172 20.11 6.52 11.89
CA ALA A 172 18.98 5.78 12.38
C ALA A 172 19.48 5.09 13.65
N GLY A 173 19.19 5.68 14.83
CA GLY A 173 19.65 5.16 16.12
C GLY A 173 19.47 3.64 16.24
N ARG A 174 20.31 2.99 17.05
CA ARG A 174 20.29 1.53 17.22
C ARG A 174 18.96 1.09 17.84
N GLY A 175 18.40 -0.01 17.34
CA GLY A 175 17.36 -0.80 18.02
C GLY A 175 16.12 -0.02 18.44
N GLY A 176 15.17 0.16 17.51
CA GLY A 176 13.89 0.74 17.85
C GLY A 176 12.82 0.45 16.80
N VAL A 177 11.69 -0.06 17.25
CA VAL A 177 10.50 -0.16 16.40
C VAL A 177 9.81 1.19 16.31
N ASP A 178 9.41 1.57 15.09
CA ASP A 178 8.72 2.83 14.85
C ASP A 178 7.40 2.89 15.62
N ARG A 179 7.29 3.85 16.55
CA ARG A 179 6.08 4.11 17.34
C ARG A 179 4.85 4.44 16.49
N PHE A 180 5.05 4.91 15.26
CA PHE A 180 3.99 5.24 14.31
C PHE A 180 3.73 4.13 13.29
N SER A 181 4.09 2.90 13.65
CA SER A 181 3.84 1.70 12.86
C SER A 181 3.25 0.58 13.71
N SER A 182 2.73 -0.44 13.04
CA SER A 182 2.33 -1.70 13.66
C SER A 182 3.52 -2.61 14.04
N GLY A 183 4.77 -2.16 13.91
CA GLY A 183 5.94 -3.01 14.09
C GLY A 183 6.06 -3.65 15.47
N ARG A 184 5.43 -3.06 16.50
CA ARG A 184 5.41 -3.64 17.86
C ARG A 184 4.68 -4.97 17.92
N TRP A 185 3.76 -5.18 16.98
CA TRP A 185 2.91 -6.36 16.87
C TRP A 185 3.46 -7.40 15.89
N PHE A 186 4.60 -7.11 15.26
CA PHE A 186 5.22 -7.99 14.29
C PHE A 186 6.08 -9.04 14.99
N ASP A 187 5.83 -10.31 14.69
CA ASP A 187 6.51 -11.48 15.27
C ASP A 187 7.70 -11.96 14.42
N GLY A 188 8.05 -11.19 13.39
CA GLY A 188 9.06 -11.55 12.41
C GLY A 188 10.42 -10.89 12.61
N TRP A 189 10.65 -10.26 13.75
CA TRP A 189 11.92 -9.63 14.09
C TRP A 189 13.01 -10.67 14.41
N ARG A 190 14.21 -10.46 13.88
CA ARG A 190 15.40 -11.25 14.19
C ARG A 190 15.82 -10.96 15.63
N GLY A 191 15.98 -12.00 16.43
CA GLY A 191 16.34 -11.86 17.85
C GLY A 191 15.16 -11.49 18.76
N GLY A 192 13.93 -11.50 18.25
CA GLY A 192 12.73 -11.12 19.00
C GLY A 192 12.29 -9.67 18.73
N GLY A 193 10.98 -9.43 18.84
CA GLY A 193 10.42 -8.09 18.73
C GLY A 193 10.61 -7.27 20.01
N PRO A 194 10.24 -5.98 19.99
CA PRO A 194 10.11 -5.24 21.23
C PRO A 194 9.05 -5.93 22.09
N GLY A 195 9.30 -6.05 23.39
CA GLY A 195 8.28 -6.51 24.34
C GLY A 195 7.00 -5.68 24.17
N VAL A 196 5.86 -6.35 24.08
CA VAL A 196 4.57 -5.69 24.04
C VAL A 196 4.15 -5.42 25.48
N PRO A 197 3.87 -4.16 25.89
CA PRO A 197 3.36 -3.88 27.22
C PRO A 197 2.04 -4.61 27.48
N ASP A 198 1.84 -5.09 28.70
CA ASP A 198 0.58 -5.70 29.10
C ASP A 198 -0.59 -4.74 28.90
N GLY A 199 -1.71 -5.28 28.38
CA GLY A 199 -2.90 -4.50 28.05
C GLY A 199 -2.78 -3.63 26.78
N ALA A 200 -1.66 -3.66 26.05
CA ALA A 200 -1.56 -2.97 24.78
C ALA A 200 -2.60 -3.50 23.78
N ARG A 201 -3.32 -2.59 23.14
CA ARG A 201 -4.39 -2.94 22.20
C ARG A 201 -3.84 -3.17 20.80
N ARG A 202 -4.10 -4.35 20.22
CA ARG A 202 -3.79 -4.64 18.82
C ARG A 202 -4.93 -4.14 17.92
N VAL A 203 -4.60 -3.24 16.99
CA VAL A 203 -5.58 -2.61 16.07
C VAL A 203 -5.57 -3.21 14.66
N THR A 204 -4.58 -4.06 14.37
CA THR A 204 -4.46 -4.78 13.10
C THR A 204 -4.91 -6.22 13.23
N ALA A 205 -5.39 -6.79 12.14
CA ALA A 205 -5.78 -8.18 12.08
C ALA A 205 -4.55 -9.11 11.94
N ALA A 206 -4.68 -10.35 12.39
CA ALA A 206 -3.71 -11.39 12.07
C ALA A 206 -3.72 -11.72 10.56
N PRO A 207 -2.55 -12.02 9.96
CA PRO A 207 -2.47 -12.43 8.55
C PRO A 207 -3.14 -13.79 8.32
N ARG A 208 -3.88 -13.94 7.22
CA ARG A 208 -4.47 -15.22 6.81
C ARG A 208 -3.78 -15.83 5.59
N THR A 209 -3.26 -15.03 4.67
CA THR A 209 -2.55 -15.55 3.51
C THR A 209 -1.28 -16.27 3.97
N TRP A 210 -0.97 -17.40 3.33
CA TRP A 210 0.28 -18.11 3.60
C TRP A 210 1.49 -17.19 3.43
N LEU A 211 1.46 -16.32 2.42
CA LEU A 211 2.51 -15.36 2.11
C LEU A 211 2.84 -14.42 3.27
N LEU A 212 1.87 -13.74 3.88
CA LEU A 212 2.11 -12.85 5.04
C LEU A 212 2.29 -13.61 6.36
N ARG A 213 1.67 -14.79 6.52
CA ARG A 213 1.74 -15.55 7.76
C ARG A 213 3.13 -16.17 7.97
N THR A 214 3.62 -16.90 6.97
CA THR A 214 4.85 -17.70 7.11
C THR A 214 5.72 -17.76 5.86
N GLY A 215 5.13 -17.63 4.67
CA GLY A 215 5.80 -17.82 3.39
C GLY A 215 7.00 -16.90 3.21
N TRP A 216 6.85 -15.62 3.58
CA TRP A 216 7.91 -14.61 3.51
C TRP A 216 9.21 -15.00 4.25
N ARG A 217 9.14 -15.87 5.27
CA ARG A 217 10.31 -16.32 6.03
C ARG A 217 11.22 -17.23 5.21
N ARG A 218 10.67 -17.96 4.22
CA ARG A 218 11.41 -18.94 3.41
C ARG A 218 12.27 -18.30 2.31
N GLY A 219 11.89 -17.11 1.84
CA GLY A 219 12.49 -16.46 0.67
C GLY A 219 12.15 -17.20 -0.65
N SER A 220 12.25 -16.51 -1.79
CA SER A 220 12.08 -17.15 -3.10
C SER A 220 13.32 -17.99 -3.44
N THR A 221 13.13 -19.25 -3.83
CA THR A 221 14.21 -20.24 -4.03
C THR A 221 15.19 -19.90 -5.17
N GLY A 222 14.89 -18.93 -6.04
CA GLY A 222 15.69 -18.64 -7.25
C GLY A 222 16.53 -17.35 -7.25
N SER A 223 16.65 -16.60 -6.14
CA SER A 223 17.47 -15.37 -6.13
C SER A 223 18.52 -15.40 -5.01
N PRO A 224 19.83 -15.38 -5.32
CA PRO A 224 20.90 -15.32 -4.33
C PRO A 224 21.00 -13.95 -3.62
N ARG A 225 20.36 -12.91 -4.17
CA ARG A 225 20.28 -11.56 -3.57
C ARG A 225 19.00 -11.30 -2.77
N ALA A 226 18.03 -12.20 -2.82
CA ALA A 226 16.79 -12.02 -2.06
C ALA A 226 17.05 -12.25 -0.57
N ALA A 227 16.89 -11.21 0.23
CA ALA A 227 16.95 -11.34 1.68
C ALA A 227 15.93 -12.39 2.17
N ARG A 228 16.33 -13.20 3.15
CA ARG A 228 15.55 -14.34 3.66
C ARG A 228 15.41 -14.28 5.18
N GLY A 229 14.42 -14.99 5.69
CA GLY A 229 14.20 -15.14 7.12
C GLY A 229 13.77 -13.84 7.83
N PRO A 230 13.84 -13.84 9.17
CA PRO A 230 13.45 -12.71 10.01
C PRO A 230 14.12 -11.39 9.62
N ILE A 231 13.40 -10.30 9.89
CA ILE A 231 13.80 -8.92 9.56
C ILE A 231 14.64 -8.38 10.71
N SER A 232 15.80 -7.79 10.42
CA SER A 232 16.59 -7.11 11.46
C SER A 232 16.03 -5.71 11.72
N LEU A 233 16.00 -5.27 12.99
CA LEU A 233 15.63 -3.90 13.34
C LEU A 233 16.60 -2.85 12.74
N ASP A 234 17.83 -3.28 12.45
CA ASP A 234 18.86 -2.42 11.86
C ASP A 234 18.89 -2.52 10.32
N GLU A 235 18.03 -3.34 9.71
CA GLU A 235 17.92 -3.46 8.25
C GLU A 235 17.50 -2.12 7.63
N VAL A 236 18.14 -1.73 6.54
CA VAL A 236 17.73 -0.57 5.73
C VAL A 236 17.07 -1.13 4.47
N PRO A 237 15.72 -1.15 4.41
CA PRO A 237 15.04 -1.74 3.26
C PRO A 237 15.30 -0.90 2.00
N PRO A 238 15.40 -1.57 0.83
CA PRO A 238 15.47 -0.87 -0.45
C PRO A 238 14.17 -0.07 -0.66
N ALA A 239 14.26 1.04 -1.38
CA ALA A 239 13.10 1.82 -1.75
C ALA A 239 12.12 0.94 -2.55
N VAL A 240 10.89 0.75 -2.06
CA VAL A 240 9.85 0.13 -2.89
C VAL A 240 9.38 1.20 -3.87
N GLY A 241 9.70 1.02 -5.16
CA GLY A 241 9.23 1.92 -6.22
C GLY A 241 7.71 2.09 -6.16
N GLY A 242 7.25 3.34 -6.05
CA GLY A 242 5.85 3.72 -6.02
C GLY A 242 5.32 4.15 -7.38
#